data_AF-A0A5K1E206-F1
#
_entry.id   AF-A0A5K1E206-F1
#
_cell.length_a   1.000
_cell.length_b   1.000
_cell.length_c   1.000
_cell.angle_alpha   90.00
_cell.angle_beta   90.00
_cell.angle_gamma   90.00
#
_symmetry.space_group_name_H-M   'P 1'
#
loop_
_entity.id
_entity.type
_entity.pdbx_description
1 polymer ?
#
loop_
_entity_poly.entity_id
_entity_poly.type
_entity_poly.pdbx_seq_one_letter_code
_entity_poly.pdbx_strand_id
1 'polypeptide(L)'
;ELEGLMSKLHYIPRMMASKDVTYMAFLNRVRHGEIKLRSRGLWNVPHPWLCLFVPASRILEFHDVVFKGILSRNNTSGPLLVYPMKRS
;
A
#
# COMPACT_ATOMS: atom_id res chain seq x y z
N GLU A 1 -1.34 22.75 11.50
CA GLU A 1 -1.75 22.30 10.14
C GLU A 1 -2.05 20.80 10.09
N LEU A 2 -1.09 19.93 10.43
CA LEU A 2 -1.28 18.47 10.42
C LEU A 2 -2.44 17.99 11.31
N GLU A 3 -2.54 18.49 12.54
CA GLU A 3 -3.63 18.14 13.46
C GLU A 3 -5.03 18.48 12.89
N GLY A 4 -5.15 19.61 12.20
CA GLY A 4 -6.39 20.04 11.56
C GLY A 4 -6.75 19.24 10.30
N LEU A 5 -5.78 18.59 9.67
CA LEU A 5 -6.05 17.62 8.59
C LEU A 5 -6.46 16.27 9.18
N MET A 6 -5.76 15.82 10.24
CA MET A 6 -6.04 14.54 10.90
C MET A 6 -7.42 14.52 11.55
N SER A 7 -7.91 15.64 12.10
CA SER A 7 -9.24 15.73 12.72
C SER A 7 -10.40 15.46 11.76
N LYS A 8 -10.16 15.54 10.44
CA LYS A 8 -11.18 15.29 9.39
C LYS A 8 -11.24 13.83 8.94
N LEU A 9 -10.35 12.97 9.43
CA LEU A 9 -10.25 11.58 9.01
C LEU A 9 -10.97 10.64 9.99
N HIS A 10 -11.57 9.57 9.47
CA HIS A 10 -12.27 8.55 10.26
C HIS A 10 -11.40 7.29 10.47
N TYR A 11 -10.17 7.46 10.97
CA TYR A 11 -9.29 6.34 11.31
C TYR A 11 -9.48 5.91 12.77
N ILE A 12 -8.95 4.74 13.14
CA ILE A 12 -8.95 4.25 14.51
C ILE A 12 -7.80 4.96 15.28
N PRO A 13 -8.08 5.83 16.28
CA PRO A 13 -7.04 6.70 16.86
C PRO A 13 -5.84 5.95 17.45
N ARG A 14 -6.09 4.82 18.14
CA ARG A 14 -5.04 3.96 18.73
C ARG A 14 -4.10 3.31 17.71
N MET A 15 -4.40 3.38 16.41
CA MET A 15 -3.56 2.84 15.34
C MET A 15 -2.71 3.92 14.66
N MET A 16 -2.73 5.16 15.15
CA MET A 16 -1.87 6.21 14.60
C MET A 16 -0.41 5.96 14.97
N ALA A 17 0.48 6.04 13.98
CA ALA A 17 1.92 6.08 14.17
C ALA A 17 2.51 7.20 13.32
N SER A 18 3.50 7.90 13.87
CA SER A 18 4.26 8.92 13.17
C SER A 18 5.76 8.62 13.27
N LYS A 19 6.52 9.08 12.28
CA LYS A 19 7.97 8.97 12.28
C LYS A 19 8.55 10.20 11.58
N ASP A 20 9.45 10.87 12.27
CA ASP A 20 10.22 11.97 11.67
C ASP A 20 11.46 11.43 10.97
N VAL A 21 11.67 11.83 9.72
CA VAL A 21 12.74 11.37 8.83
C VAL A 21 13.13 12.47 7.86
N THR A 22 14.36 12.42 7.35
CA THR A 22 14.78 13.32 6.28
C THR A 22 14.00 13.03 4.99
N TYR A 23 13.87 14.06 4.15
CA TYR A 23 13.23 13.95 2.84
C TYR A 23 13.78 12.78 2.01
N MET A 24 15.12 12.65 1.96
CA MET A 24 15.78 11.58 1.20
C MET A 24 15.56 10.19 1.83
N ALA A 25 15.50 10.10 3.16
CA ALA A 25 15.18 8.84 3.82
C ALA A 25 13.75 8.38 3.48
N PHE A 26 12.79 9.31 3.37
CA PHE A 26 11.42 8.98 2.95
C PHE A 26 11.33 8.54 1.48
N LEU A 27 11.99 9.26 0.57
CA LEU A 27 12.00 8.90 -0.86
C LEU A 27 12.65 7.54 -1.10
N ASN A 28 13.75 7.24 -0.40
CA ASN A 28 14.49 5.99 -0.55
C ASN A 28 14.00 4.85 0.37
N ARG A 29 12.81 4.96 0.96
CA ARG A 29 12.32 4.03 2.01
C ARG A 29 12.27 2.55 1.59
N VAL A 30 12.09 2.26 0.31
CA VAL A 30 11.98 0.88 -0.21
C VAL A 30 13.33 0.16 -0.23
N ARG A 31 14.45 0.90 -0.26
CA ARG A 31 15.82 0.35 -0.34
C ARG A 31 16.15 -0.60 0.80
N HIS A 32 15.68 -0.31 2.01
CA HIS A 32 15.90 -1.19 3.15
C HIS A 32 15.22 -2.55 2.97
N GLY A 33 14.00 -2.56 2.42
CA GLY A 33 13.27 -3.78 2.08
C GLY A 33 13.98 -4.59 0.99
N GLU A 34 14.49 -3.91 -0.04
CA GLU A 34 15.29 -4.55 -1.10
C GLU A 34 16.51 -5.28 -0.51
N ILE A 35 17.34 -4.60 0.29
CA ILE A 35 18.56 -5.20 0.87
C ILE A 35 18.20 -6.44 1.71
N LYS A 36 17.14 -6.35 2.52
CA LYS A 36 16.67 -7.46 3.37
C LYS A 36 16.14 -8.65 2.55
N LEU A 37 15.50 -8.39 1.40
CA LEU A 37 15.03 -9.47 0.52
C LEU A 37 16.18 -10.09 -0.28
N ARG A 38 17.16 -9.29 -0.71
CA ARG A 38 18.38 -9.78 -1.37
C ARG A 38 19.18 -10.71 -0.49
N SER A 39 19.38 -10.36 0.79
CA SER A 39 20.11 -11.23 1.74
C SER A 39 19.41 -12.56 2.01
N ARG A 40 18.11 -12.68 1.69
CA ARG A 40 17.32 -13.90 1.81
C ARG A 40 17.12 -14.64 0.49
N GLY A 41 17.71 -14.16 -0.61
CA GLY A 41 17.47 -14.71 -1.95
C GLY A 41 16.05 -14.47 -2.50
N LEU A 42 15.23 -13.65 -1.83
CA LEU A 42 13.83 -13.39 -2.18
C LEU A 42 13.64 -12.18 -3.09
N TRP A 43 14.73 -11.52 -3.50
CA TRP A 43 14.68 -10.37 -4.40
C TRP A 43 14.79 -10.74 -5.88
N ASN A 44 15.59 -11.75 -6.24
CA ASN A 44 15.78 -12.15 -7.64
C ASN A 44 14.87 -13.36 -7.97
N VAL A 45 13.57 -13.22 -7.71
CA VAL A 45 12.55 -14.24 -7.99
C VAL A 45 11.56 -13.73 -9.05
N PRO A 46 10.71 -14.58 -9.66
CA PRO A 46 9.62 -14.09 -10.49
C PRO A 46 8.66 -13.19 -9.70
N HIS A 47 8.31 -12.04 -10.27
CA HIS A 47 7.40 -11.07 -9.66
C HIS A 47 6.12 -10.94 -10.51
N PRO A 48 5.10 -11.77 -10.29
CA PRO A 48 3.83 -11.70 -11.04
C PRO A 48 2.96 -10.55 -10.53
N TRP A 49 3.43 -9.30 -10.68
CA TRP A 49 2.71 -8.11 -10.25
C TRP A 49 1.52 -7.81 -11.16
N LEU A 50 0.45 -7.29 -10.56
CA LEU A 50 -0.72 -6.81 -11.26
C LEU A 50 -0.95 -5.34 -10.88
N CYS A 51 -0.75 -4.44 -11.84
CA CYS A 51 -0.94 -3.00 -11.68
C CYS A 51 -2.14 -2.55 -12.53
N LEU A 52 -3.18 -1.98 -11.90
CA LEU A 52 -4.44 -1.64 -12.55
C LEU A 52 -4.88 -0.21 -12.22
N PHE A 53 -5.59 0.42 -13.15
CA PHE A 53 -6.43 1.57 -12.87
C PHE A 53 -7.89 1.12 -12.76
N VAL A 54 -8.51 1.38 -11.61
CA VAL A 54 -9.92 1.05 -11.35
C VAL A 54 -10.71 2.35 -11.24
N PRO A 55 -11.81 2.53 -11.99
CA PRO A 55 -12.68 3.69 -11.85
C PRO A 55 -13.23 3.79 -10.43
N ALA A 56 -13.28 5.01 -9.88
CA ALA A 56 -13.81 5.26 -8.54
C ALA A 56 -15.25 4.74 -8.36
N SER A 57 -16.06 4.79 -9.41
CA SER A 57 -17.44 4.28 -9.41
C SER A 57 -17.54 2.76 -9.23
N ARG A 58 -16.45 2.01 -9.40
CA ARG A 58 -16.43 0.54 -9.32
C ARG A 58 -15.49 0.00 -8.23
N ILE A 59 -14.87 0.87 -7.43
CA ILE A 59 -13.86 0.43 -6.44
C ILE A 59 -14.45 -0.47 -5.34
N LEU A 60 -15.72 -0.26 -4.95
CA LEU A 60 -16.40 -1.10 -3.95
C LEU A 60 -16.73 -2.49 -4.51
N GLU A 61 -17.21 -2.56 -5.76
CA GLU A 61 -17.44 -3.82 -6.47
C GLU A 61 -16.12 -4.60 -6.64
N PHE A 62 -15.05 -3.91 -7.04
CA PHE A 62 -13.70 -4.48 -7.10
C PHE A 62 -13.26 -5.01 -5.74
N HIS A 63 -13.53 -4.29 -4.65
CA HIS A 63 -13.18 -4.72 -3.30
C HIS A 63 -13.88 -6.01 -2.89
N ASP A 64 -15.19 -6.12 -3.13
CA ASP A 64 -15.95 -7.30 -2.73
C ASP A 64 -15.53 -8.54 -3.55
N VAL A 65 -15.28 -8.38 -4.85
CA VAL A 65 -14.86 -9.50 -5.71
C VAL A 65 -13.40 -9.89 -5.47
N VAL A 66 -12.49 -8.92 -5.44
CA VAL A 66 -11.04 -9.19 -5.41
C VAL A 66 -10.53 -9.35 -3.99
N PHE A 67 -10.70 -8.35 -3.11
CA PHE A 67 -10.12 -8.39 -1.76
C PHE A 67 -10.87 -9.36 -0.84
N LYS A 68 -12.21 -9.29 -0.80
CA LYS A 68 -13.02 -10.21 0.03
C LYS A 68 -13.28 -11.56 -0.63
N GLY A 69 -13.16 -11.68 -1.95
CA GLY A 69 -13.45 -12.91 -2.69
C GLY A 69 -12.18 -13.69 -3.07
N ILE A 70 -11.48 -13.23 -4.11
CA ILE A 70 -10.36 -13.97 -4.72
C ILE A 70 -9.17 -14.07 -3.75
N LEU A 71 -8.78 -12.95 -3.13
CA LEU A 71 -7.60 -12.87 -2.28
C LEU A 71 -7.84 -13.38 -0.85
N SER A 72 -9.08 -13.35 -0.35
CA SER A 72 -9.38 -13.95 0.96
C SER A 72 -9.18 -15.47 0.98
N ARG A 73 -9.28 -16.11 -0.18
CA ARG A 73 -9.10 -17.55 -0.38
C ARG A 73 -7.68 -17.93 -0.82
N ASN A 74 -6.86 -16.97 -1.23
CA ASN A 74 -5.54 -17.21 -1.80
C ASN A 74 -4.51 -16.27 -1.18
N ASN A 75 -3.46 -16.81 -0.57
CA ASN A 75 -2.41 -15.98 0.00
C ASN A 75 -1.58 -15.29 -1.09
N THR A 76 -1.47 -13.96 -1.02
CA THR A 76 -0.52 -13.19 -1.84
C THR A 76 0.79 -13.01 -1.09
N SER A 77 1.93 -13.22 -1.76
CA SER A 77 3.25 -12.88 -1.22
C SER A 77 3.64 -11.48 -1.68
N GLY A 78 3.38 -10.46 -0.85
CA GLY A 78 3.73 -9.07 -1.14
C GLY A 78 2.68 -8.06 -0.68
N PRO A 79 2.99 -6.75 -0.77
CA PRO A 79 2.05 -5.70 -0.40
C PRO A 79 0.93 -5.54 -1.43
N LEU A 80 -0.26 -5.15 -0.95
CA LEU A 80 -1.37 -4.66 -1.77
C LEU A 80 -1.44 -3.13 -1.63
N LEU A 81 -1.39 -2.41 -2.75
CA LEU A 81 -1.43 -0.94 -2.77
C LEU A 81 -2.74 -0.46 -3.38
N VAL A 82 -3.45 0.43 -2.68
CA VAL A 82 -4.71 1.04 -3.14
C VAL A 82 -4.71 2.50 -2.74
N TYR A 83 -4.83 3.40 -3.72
CA TYR A 83 -4.96 4.84 -3.49
C TYR A 83 -5.66 5.51 -4.69
N PRO A 84 -6.46 6.57 -4.45
CA PRO A 84 -7.11 7.30 -5.54
C PRO A 84 -6.11 8.20 -6.28
N MET A 85 -6.42 8.50 -7.55
CA MET A 85 -5.71 9.51 -8.33
C MET A 85 -6.73 10.47 -8.95
N LYS A 86 -6.36 11.76 -9.01
CA LYS A 86 -7.17 12.77 -9.71
C LYS A 86 -6.94 12.63 -11.21
N ARG A 87 -8.01 12.51 -11.99
CA ARG A 87 -7.97 12.65 -13.45
C ARG A 87 -7.80 14.14 -13.77
N SER A 88 -6.88 14.44 -14.70
CA SER A 88 -6.51 15.79 -15.18
C SER A 88 -7.70 16.72 -15.34
#